data_AF-W7ABX0-F1
#
_entry.id   AF-W7ABX0-F1
#
_cell.length_a   1.000
_cell.length_b   1.000
_cell.length_c   1.000
_cell.angle_alpha   90.00
_cell.angle_beta   90.00
_cell.angle_gamma   90.00
#
_symmetry.space_group_name_H-M   'P 1'
#
loop_
_entity.id
_entity.type
_entity.pdbx_description
1 polymer ?
#
loop_
_entity_poly.entity_id
_entity_poly.type
_entity_poly.pdbx_seq_one_letter_code
_entity_poly.pdbx_strand_id
1 'polypeptide(L)'
;MRSFARRGTFFKYYDRGKLSFRSCHFTEKKQFLIHLFFISLNSYFVKKYLFSSTSVVFHLEGKGADAYLEKKYKSDKPYVKTESGILYKDLIDGEGDPIEEGDIVYIHYQGKTTNDFRIIHSTFNSLIPPKIKAGQYDQKHIRAIYEIVIGMKKHTRRQCIVPPHLAYPNHFPSQPLLYEIDVVKVIKKNYQGKTFIEKVEQKIDQIKSVISSYF
;
A
#
# COMPACT_ATOMS: atom_id res chain seq x y z
N MET A 1 70.82 -1.87 -6.01
CA MET A 1 70.26 -3.24 -6.06
C MET A 1 68.97 -3.18 -6.84
N ARG A 2 68.89 -3.94 -7.95
CA ARG A 2 67.91 -3.74 -9.05
C ARG A 2 66.73 -4.73 -8.96
N SER A 3 65.62 -4.26 -9.53
CA SER A 3 64.25 -4.80 -9.57
C SER A 3 64.08 -6.19 -10.17
N PHE A 4 63.02 -6.90 -9.75
CA PHE A 4 62.35 -7.95 -10.52
C PHE A 4 60.87 -8.07 -10.14
N ALA A 5 59.97 -8.06 -11.12
CA ALA A 5 58.85 -9.00 -11.25
C ALA A 5 58.10 -8.79 -12.57
N ARG A 6 57.81 -9.90 -13.24
CA ARG A 6 57.43 -10.07 -14.65
C ARG A 6 55.91 -9.93 -14.88
N ARG A 7 55.52 -9.42 -16.05
CA ARG A 7 54.19 -9.61 -16.67
C ARG A 7 54.26 -10.74 -17.70
N GLY A 8 53.30 -11.64 -17.67
CA GLY A 8 53.07 -12.62 -18.74
C GLY A 8 52.06 -12.09 -19.75
N THR A 9 52.41 -12.11 -21.02
CA THR A 9 51.54 -11.93 -22.18
C THR A 9 51.63 -13.21 -23.01
N PHE A 10 50.50 -13.83 -23.36
CA PHE A 10 50.47 -14.91 -24.33
C PHE A 10 49.86 -14.44 -25.67
N PHE A 11 50.39 -15.09 -26.69
CA PHE A 11 50.64 -14.62 -28.05
C PHE A 11 49.47 -14.92 -29.02
N LYS A 12 49.45 -14.17 -30.12
CA LYS A 12 48.62 -14.32 -31.34
C LYS A 12 49.15 -15.41 -32.30
N TYR A 13 48.36 -15.62 -33.38
CA TYR A 13 48.69 -16.05 -34.77
C TYR A 13 48.53 -17.54 -35.10
N TYR A 14 48.25 -17.99 -36.33
CA TYR A 14 47.41 -17.64 -37.51
C TYR A 14 47.70 -18.76 -38.55
N ASP A 15 46.71 -19.07 -39.38
CA ASP A 15 46.77 -19.59 -40.77
C ASP A 15 46.98 -21.08 -41.18
N ARG A 16 46.10 -21.45 -42.13
CA ARG A 16 46.19 -22.33 -43.32
C ARG A 16 46.53 -23.84 -43.23
N GLY A 17 45.63 -24.67 -43.80
CA GLY A 17 46.01 -25.98 -44.37
C GLY A 17 44.89 -26.94 -44.81
N LYS A 18 44.57 -26.91 -46.12
CA LYS A 18 44.11 -28.01 -47.00
C LYS A 18 42.73 -28.69 -46.81
N LEU A 19 41.90 -28.48 -47.84
CA LEU A 19 40.87 -29.40 -48.32
C LEU A 19 41.47 -30.77 -48.70
N SER A 20 40.78 -31.85 -48.33
CA SER A 20 40.66 -33.04 -49.18
C SER A 20 39.19 -33.42 -49.34
N PHE A 21 38.78 -33.52 -50.60
CA PHE A 21 37.47 -33.95 -51.08
C PHE A 21 37.50 -35.46 -51.27
N ARG A 22 36.57 -36.21 -50.64
CA ARG A 22 35.92 -37.42 -51.19
C ARG A 22 34.54 -37.59 -50.53
N SER A 23 33.50 -37.07 -51.20
CA SER A 23 32.39 -37.83 -51.81
C SER A 23 31.64 -38.74 -50.82
N CYS A 24 30.51 -38.28 -50.29
CA CYS A 24 29.14 -38.62 -50.71
C CYS A 24 28.78 -40.07 -50.33
N HIS A 25 27.93 -40.29 -49.34
CA HIS A 25 26.47 -40.49 -49.49
C HIS A 25 25.98 -40.87 -48.06
N PHE A 26 24.78 -40.63 -47.54
CA PHE A 26 23.46 -40.34 -48.08
C PHE A 26 22.55 -40.20 -46.82
N THR A 27 21.57 -39.29 -46.87
CA THR A 27 20.34 -39.30 -46.07
C THR A 27 20.43 -39.50 -44.54
N GLU A 28 20.41 -38.41 -43.75
CA GLU A 28 19.68 -38.40 -42.43
C GLU A 28 19.66 -37.04 -41.68
N LYS A 29 20.37 -35.99 -42.13
CA LYS A 29 20.42 -34.71 -41.38
C LYS A 29 19.31 -33.69 -41.69
N LYS A 30 18.32 -34.01 -42.53
CA LYS A 30 17.30 -33.03 -42.94
C LYS A 30 16.11 -32.90 -41.98
N GLN A 31 15.84 -33.89 -41.12
CA GLN A 31 14.73 -33.82 -40.15
C GLN A 31 15.06 -33.02 -38.88
N PHE A 32 16.31 -33.03 -38.42
CA PHE A 32 16.67 -32.41 -37.13
C PHE A 32 16.74 -30.87 -37.18
N LEU A 33 17.19 -30.30 -38.30
CA LEU A 33 17.26 -28.85 -38.48
C LEU A 33 15.87 -28.21 -38.63
N ILE A 34 14.92 -28.91 -39.26
CA ILE A 34 13.56 -28.40 -39.42
C ILE A 34 12.86 -28.31 -38.05
N HIS A 35 13.07 -29.28 -37.16
CA HIS A 35 12.45 -29.30 -35.83
C HIS A 35 12.91 -28.16 -34.90
N LEU A 36 14.18 -27.73 -35.00
CA LEU A 36 14.73 -26.62 -34.19
C LEU A 36 14.25 -25.23 -34.66
N PHE A 37 13.97 -25.05 -35.95
CA PHE A 37 13.35 -23.82 -36.46
C PHE A 37 11.88 -23.70 -36.04
N PHE A 38 11.13 -24.81 -35.96
CA PHE A 38 9.73 -24.77 -35.52
C PHE A 38 9.55 -24.44 -34.03
N ILE A 39 10.48 -24.87 -33.16
CA ILE A 39 10.43 -24.55 -31.73
C ILE A 39 10.76 -23.07 -31.48
N SER A 40 11.71 -22.50 -32.23
CA SER A 40 12.08 -21.08 -32.08
C SER A 40 11.05 -20.12 -32.67
N LEU A 41 10.43 -20.44 -33.80
CA LEU A 41 9.35 -19.63 -34.37
C LEU A 41 8.08 -19.67 -33.51
N ASN A 42 7.72 -20.82 -32.95
CA ASN A 42 6.57 -20.92 -32.04
C ASN A 42 6.79 -20.12 -30.75
N SER A 43 7.99 -20.11 -30.19
CA SER A 43 8.32 -19.29 -29.02
C SER A 43 8.17 -17.79 -29.30
N TYR A 44 8.63 -17.31 -30.46
CA TYR A 44 8.53 -15.90 -30.84
C TYR A 44 7.08 -15.46 -31.10
N PHE A 45 6.27 -16.28 -31.78
CA PHE A 45 4.87 -15.97 -32.03
C PHE A 45 4.02 -16.02 -30.75
N VAL A 46 4.27 -16.99 -29.88
CA VAL A 46 3.60 -17.09 -28.56
C VAL A 46 3.99 -15.91 -27.67
N LYS A 47 5.27 -15.50 -27.64
CA LYS A 47 5.69 -14.26 -26.94
C LYS A 47 5.01 -13.03 -27.54
N LYS A 48 4.98 -12.88 -28.86
CA LYS A 48 4.37 -11.72 -29.53
C LYS A 48 2.86 -11.63 -29.29
N TYR A 49 2.14 -12.76 -29.29
CA TYR A 49 0.72 -12.81 -28.95
C TYR A 49 0.45 -12.56 -27.46
N LEU A 50 1.25 -13.16 -26.56
CA LEU A 50 1.14 -12.93 -25.12
C LEU A 50 1.45 -11.48 -24.73
N PHE A 51 2.48 -10.86 -25.33
CA PHE A 51 2.82 -9.46 -25.07
C PHE A 51 1.88 -8.46 -25.77
N SER A 52 1.25 -8.85 -26.89
CA SER A 52 0.21 -8.05 -27.57
C SER A 52 -1.02 -7.88 -26.69
N SER A 53 -1.57 -8.98 -26.14
CA SER A 53 -2.74 -8.92 -25.26
C SER A 53 -2.43 -8.34 -23.88
N THR A 54 -1.23 -8.58 -23.35
CA THR A 54 -0.80 -8.04 -22.04
C THR A 54 -0.69 -6.51 -22.06
N SER A 55 -0.23 -5.91 -23.16
CA SER A 55 -0.17 -4.44 -23.27
C SER A 55 -1.54 -3.75 -23.22
N VAL A 56 -2.58 -4.39 -23.76
CA VAL A 56 -3.95 -3.87 -23.73
C VAL A 56 -4.59 -4.03 -22.35
N VAL A 57 -4.30 -5.12 -21.63
CA VAL A 57 -4.79 -5.33 -20.26
C VAL A 57 -4.25 -4.26 -19.29
N PHE A 58 -2.95 -3.94 -19.36
CA PHE A 58 -2.38 -2.86 -18.54
C PHE A 58 -2.87 -1.46 -18.94
N HIS A 59 -3.21 -1.23 -20.21
CA HIS A 59 -3.65 0.08 -20.69
C HIS A 59 -5.13 0.39 -20.35
N LEU A 60 -5.96 -0.65 -20.21
CA LEU A 60 -7.37 -0.52 -19.82
C LEU A 60 -7.56 -0.35 -18.30
N GLU A 61 -6.69 -0.96 -17.48
CA GLU A 61 -6.70 -0.74 -16.03
C GLU A 61 -6.28 0.68 -15.65
N GLY A 62 -5.30 1.28 -16.35
CA GLY A 62 -4.82 2.63 -16.04
C GLY A 62 -5.92 3.70 -16.15
N LYS A 63 -6.65 3.77 -17.27
CA LYS A 63 -7.68 4.81 -17.45
C LYS A 63 -8.87 4.66 -16.50
N GLY A 64 -9.27 3.43 -16.17
CA GLY A 64 -10.38 3.16 -15.26
C GLY A 64 -10.01 3.34 -13.78
N ALA A 65 -8.83 2.87 -13.37
CA ALA A 65 -8.31 3.04 -12.03
C ALA A 65 -7.99 4.52 -11.77
N ASP A 66 -7.33 5.22 -12.69
CA ASP A 66 -7.02 6.64 -12.54
C ASP A 66 -8.29 7.48 -12.49
N ALA A 67 -9.30 7.20 -13.33
CA ALA A 67 -10.61 7.88 -13.24
C ALA A 67 -11.37 7.54 -11.95
N TYR A 68 -11.29 6.31 -11.45
CA TYR A 68 -11.87 5.91 -10.16
C TYR A 68 -11.18 6.60 -8.99
N LEU A 69 -9.85 6.65 -9.01
CA LEU A 69 -9.03 7.32 -8.01
C LEU A 69 -9.24 8.82 -8.08
N GLU A 70 -9.27 9.43 -9.26
CA GLU A 70 -9.62 10.84 -9.41
C GLU A 70 -11.02 11.13 -8.88
N LYS A 71 -12.03 10.32 -9.22
CA LYS A 71 -13.39 10.49 -8.69
C LYS A 71 -13.45 10.33 -7.17
N LYS A 72 -12.63 9.45 -6.60
CA LYS A 72 -12.56 9.17 -5.17
C LYS A 72 -11.75 10.20 -4.38
N TYR A 73 -10.76 10.85 -4.99
CA TYR A 73 -9.80 11.74 -4.32
C TYR A 73 -9.84 13.20 -4.79
N LYS A 74 -10.58 13.56 -5.85
CA LYS A 74 -10.95 14.96 -6.14
C LYS A 74 -12.06 15.38 -5.20
N SER A 75 -11.69 16.06 -4.12
CA SER A 75 -12.65 16.90 -3.41
C SER A 75 -12.35 18.37 -3.73
N ASP A 76 -13.11 18.93 -4.67
CA ASP A 76 -13.31 20.39 -4.80
C ASP A 76 -14.10 20.96 -3.59
N LYS A 77 -14.35 20.13 -2.57
CA LYS A 77 -14.96 20.50 -1.30
C LYS A 77 -14.10 21.57 -0.62
N PRO A 78 -14.69 22.70 -0.21
CA PRO A 78 -13.99 23.70 0.56
C PRO A 78 -13.59 23.13 1.93
N TYR A 79 -12.55 23.71 2.54
CA TYR A 79 -12.19 23.37 3.91
C TYR A 79 -13.24 23.90 4.88
N VAL A 80 -13.63 23.07 5.84
CA VAL A 80 -14.44 23.44 7.00
C VAL A 80 -13.50 23.80 8.13
N LYS A 81 -13.78 24.91 8.84
CA LYS A 81 -12.98 25.38 9.97
C LYS A 81 -13.64 25.00 11.29
N THR A 82 -12.89 24.38 12.20
CA THR A 82 -13.32 24.13 13.58
C THR A 82 -13.11 25.38 14.44
N GLU A 83 -13.76 25.42 15.61
CA GLU A 83 -13.58 26.51 16.59
C GLU A 83 -12.13 26.62 17.08
N SER A 84 -11.41 25.49 17.15
CA SER A 84 -9.99 25.43 17.53
C SER A 84 -9.03 25.93 16.43
N GLY A 85 -9.54 26.15 15.22
CA GLY A 85 -8.79 26.67 14.07
C GLY A 85 -8.25 25.60 13.11
N ILE A 86 -8.65 24.33 13.24
CA ILE A 86 -8.29 23.28 12.29
C ILE A 86 -9.13 23.46 11.03
N LEU A 87 -8.48 23.45 9.86
CA LEU A 87 -9.17 23.38 8.57
C LEU A 87 -9.16 21.94 8.11
N TYR A 88 -10.31 21.37 7.73
CA TYR A 88 -10.37 19.99 7.25
C TYR A 88 -11.32 19.79 6.08
N LYS A 89 -11.09 18.72 5.33
CA LYS A 89 -12.02 18.21 4.31
C LYS A 89 -11.92 16.69 4.23
N ASP A 90 -13.05 16.05 3.99
CA ASP A 90 -13.13 14.61 3.79
C ASP A 90 -12.84 14.26 2.33
N LEU A 91 -11.68 13.63 2.11
CA LEU A 91 -11.29 13.07 0.83
C LEU A 91 -12.11 11.81 0.55
N ILE A 92 -12.34 10.99 1.58
CA ILE A 92 -13.21 9.83 1.54
C ILE A 92 -14.17 9.92 2.73
N ASP A 93 -15.49 9.89 2.48
CA ASP A 93 -16.49 10.09 3.53
C ASP A 93 -16.59 8.90 4.51
N GLY A 94 -16.25 7.68 4.07
CA GLY A 94 -16.32 6.46 4.88
C GLY A 94 -17.75 5.92 5.06
N GLU A 95 -17.89 4.91 5.93
CA GLU A 95 -19.13 4.15 6.14
C GLU A 95 -19.45 3.91 7.62
N GLY A 96 -20.72 3.69 7.93
CA GLY A 96 -21.20 3.43 9.29
C GLY A 96 -21.43 4.68 10.14
N ASP A 97 -21.56 4.46 11.45
CA ASP A 97 -21.88 5.52 12.40
C ASP A 97 -20.70 6.46 12.62
N PRO A 98 -20.96 7.78 12.75
CA PRO A 98 -19.92 8.74 13.06
C PRO A 98 -19.28 8.43 14.43
N ILE A 99 -17.97 8.64 14.55
CA ILE A 99 -17.21 8.53 15.79
C ILE A 99 -17.71 9.58 16.76
N GLU A 100 -17.99 9.16 17.99
CA GLU A 100 -18.35 10.04 19.10
C GLU A 100 -17.20 10.16 20.09
N GLU A 101 -17.28 11.19 20.94
CA GLU A 101 -16.38 11.30 22.09
C GLU A 101 -16.46 10.03 22.97
N GLY A 102 -15.27 9.55 23.35
CA GLY A 102 -15.09 8.36 24.16
C GLY A 102 -14.94 7.05 23.39
N ASP A 103 -15.24 7.03 22.08
CA ASP A 103 -15.01 5.87 21.22
C ASP A 103 -13.51 5.57 21.08
N ILE A 104 -13.15 4.29 20.96
CA ILE A 104 -11.79 3.87 20.65
C ILE A 104 -11.63 3.76 19.13
N VAL A 105 -10.64 4.45 18.59
CA VAL A 105 -10.42 4.55 17.15
C VAL A 105 -9.00 4.10 16.82
N TYR A 106 -8.88 3.22 15.84
CA TYR A 106 -7.61 2.83 15.24
C TYR A 106 -7.39 3.66 14.00
N ILE A 107 -6.29 4.40 13.96
CA ILE A 107 -6.00 5.35 12.89
C ILE A 107 -4.64 5.10 12.27
N HIS A 108 -4.55 5.33 10.96
CA HIS A 108 -3.30 5.68 10.31
C HIS A 108 -3.30 7.16 10.00
N TYR A 109 -2.11 7.73 9.96
CA TYR A 109 -1.92 9.11 9.57
C TYR A 109 -0.50 9.38 9.09
N GLN A 110 -0.38 10.44 8.32
CA GLN A 110 0.87 11.04 7.90
C GLN A 110 0.80 12.55 8.10
N GLY A 111 1.81 13.11 8.76
CA GLY A 111 1.99 14.53 8.95
C GLY A 111 3.12 15.06 8.06
N LYS A 112 2.89 16.21 7.42
CA LYS A 112 3.84 16.93 6.58
C LYS A 112 3.92 18.40 6.99
N THR A 113 5.06 19.02 6.76
CA THR A 113 5.17 20.48 6.78
C THR A 113 4.45 21.10 5.57
N THR A 114 4.05 22.36 5.65
CA THR A 114 3.44 23.06 4.51
C THR A 114 4.45 23.81 3.64
N ASN A 115 5.63 24.12 4.18
CA ASN A 115 6.64 24.89 3.43
C ASN A 115 7.36 24.03 2.38
N ASP A 116 7.75 22.82 2.77
CA ASP A 116 8.57 21.90 1.98
C ASP A 116 7.94 20.51 1.80
N PHE A 117 6.72 20.29 2.31
CA PHE A 117 5.96 19.03 2.21
C PHE A 117 6.71 17.79 2.71
N ARG A 118 7.75 17.97 3.54
CA ARG A 118 8.50 16.84 4.10
C ARG A 118 7.66 16.12 5.14
N ILE A 119 7.75 14.80 5.15
CA ILE A 119 7.08 13.96 6.13
C ILE A 119 7.80 14.12 7.47
N ILE A 120 7.04 14.52 8.51
CA ILE A 120 7.54 14.63 9.88
C ILE A 120 7.18 13.40 10.71
N HIS A 121 6.05 12.75 10.39
CA HIS A 121 5.59 11.56 11.08
C HIS A 121 4.70 10.72 10.16
N SER A 122 4.80 9.40 10.27
CA SER A 122 4.00 8.44 9.50
C SER A 122 3.77 7.19 10.32
N THR A 123 2.54 6.68 10.33
CA THR A 123 2.16 5.44 11.02
C THR A 123 1.95 4.27 10.08
N PHE A 124 2.10 4.47 8.77
CA PHE A 124 1.93 3.43 7.75
C PHE A 124 2.97 2.30 7.84
N ASN A 125 4.07 2.53 8.56
CA ASN A 125 5.09 1.51 8.80
C ASN A 125 4.69 0.52 9.91
N SER A 126 3.68 0.85 10.71
CA SER A 126 3.22 0.01 11.82
C SER A 126 2.18 -1.00 11.33
N LEU A 127 2.43 -2.30 11.59
CA LEU A 127 1.48 -3.37 11.28
C LEU A 127 0.15 -3.20 12.05
N ILE A 128 0.23 -2.71 13.29
CA ILE A 128 -0.93 -2.42 14.13
C ILE A 128 -1.12 -0.90 14.16
N PRO A 129 -2.27 -0.37 13.70
CA PRO A 129 -2.53 1.06 13.75
C PRO A 129 -2.58 1.55 15.20
N PRO A 130 -2.05 2.74 15.50
CA PRO A 130 -2.24 3.38 16.80
C PRO A 130 -3.72 3.50 17.16
N LYS A 131 -4.02 3.21 18.43
CA LYS A 131 -5.35 3.40 19.01
C LYS A 131 -5.39 4.68 19.83
N ILE A 132 -6.47 5.43 19.68
CA ILE A 132 -6.77 6.62 20.48
C ILE A 132 -8.20 6.55 21.00
N LYS A 133 -8.49 7.38 22.00
CA LYS A 133 -9.86 7.61 22.46
C LYS A 133 -10.31 8.98 22.00
N ALA A 134 -11.35 9.02 21.17
CA ALA A 134 -11.83 10.25 20.54
C ALA A 134 -12.19 11.32 21.60
N GLY A 135 -11.74 12.55 21.39
CA GLY A 135 -11.88 13.68 22.31
C GLY A 135 -10.98 13.67 23.55
N GLN A 136 -10.26 12.57 23.82
CA GLN A 136 -9.46 12.44 25.06
C GLN A 136 -7.96 12.51 24.77
N TYR A 137 -7.39 13.69 24.94
CA TYR A 137 -5.98 13.94 24.70
C TYR A 137 -5.08 13.24 25.73
N ASP A 138 -4.26 12.28 25.28
CA ASP A 138 -3.36 11.47 26.14
C ASP A 138 -1.86 11.72 25.87
N GLN A 139 -1.51 12.82 25.18
CA GLN A 139 -0.15 13.25 24.85
C GLN A 139 0.68 12.29 23.96
N LYS A 140 0.11 11.18 23.47
CA LYS A 140 0.84 10.24 22.58
C LYS A 140 0.90 10.73 21.13
N HIS A 141 -0.09 11.49 20.70
CA HIS A 141 -0.17 12.09 19.38
C HIS A 141 -0.48 13.59 19.52
N ILE A 142 -0.48 14.33 18.40
CA ILE A 142 -0.82 15.75 18.42
C ILE A 142 -2.29 15.96 18.85
N ARG A 143 -2.56 17.08 19.53
CA ARG A 143 -3.89 17.37 20.09
C ARG A 143 -4.98 17.39 19.02
N ALA A 144 -4.67 17.92 17.83
CA ALA A 144 -5.60 18.00 16.71
C ALA A 144 -6.19 16.63 16.30
N ILE A 145 -5.43 15.54 16.43
CA ILE A 145 -5.89 14.21 16.04
C ILE A 145 -7.11 13.78 16.89
N TYR A 146 -7.11 14.05 18.19
CA TYR A 146 -8.18 13.60 19.09
C TYR A 146 -9.48 14.36 18.86
N GLU A 147 -9.38 15.62 18.42
CA GLU A 147 -10.52 16.45 18.05
C GLU A 147 -11.08 16.05 16.69
N ILE A 148 -10.20 15.91 15.69
CA ILE A 148 -10.62 15.82 14.29
C ILE A 148 -11.18 14.45 13.90
N VAL A 149 -10.92 13.41 14.70
CA VAL A 149 -11.54 12.08 14.51
C VAL A 149 -13.01 12.07 14.88
N ILE A 150 -13.48 13.03 15.67
CA ILE A 150 -14.90 13.15 16.00
C ILE A 150 -15.69 13.46 14.71
N GLY A 151 -16.79 12.74 14.52
CA GLY A 151 -17.61 12.84 13.30
C GLY A 151 -17.02 12.13 12.07
N MET A 152 -15.79 11.61 12.11
CA MET A 152 -15.30 10.70 11.07
C MET A 152 -16.02 9.36 11.17
N LYS A 153 -16.02 8.58 10.10
CA LYS A 153 -16.59 7.23 10.03
C LYS A 153 -15.50 6.21 9.76
N LYS A 154 -15.85 4.92 9.75
CA LYS A 154 -14.93 3.87 9.35
C LYS A 154 -14.51 4.08 7.89
N HIS A 155 -13.23 3.94 7.59
CA HIS A 155 -12.64 4.19 6.26
C HIS A 155 -12.69 5.64 5.76
N THR A 156 -13.08 6.59 6.61
CA THR A 156 -12.94 8.01 6.27
C THR A 156 -11.47 8.37 6.18
N ARG A 157 -11.11 9.09 5.11
CA ARG A 157 -9.82 9.76 4.95
C ARG A 157 -10.05 11.26 5.00
N ARG A 158 -9.51 11.92 6.02
CA ARG A 158 -9.65 13.36 6.24
C ARG A 158 -8.31 14.05 6.09
N GLN A 159 -8.27 15.10 5.28
CA GLN A 159 -7.11 15.97 5.16
C GLN A 159 -7.32 17.20 6.04
N CYS A 160 -6.32 17.56 6.81
CA CYS A 160 -6.38 18.60 7.83
C CYS A 160 -5.18 19.55 7.69
N ILE A 161 -5.41 20.85 7.76
CA ILE A 161 -4.38 21.86 7.97
C ILE A 161 -4.47 22.26 9.45
N VAL A 162 -3.43 21.90 10.20
CA VAL A 162 -3.39 21.97 11.65
C VAL A 162 -2.56 23.18 12.08
N PRO A 163 -3.10 24.06 12.94
CA PRO A 163 -2.34 25.20 13.46
C PRO A 163 -1.28 24.76 14.49
N PRO A 164 -0.19 25.54 14.68
CA PRO A 164 0.93 25.19 15.55
C PRO A 164 0.56 24.80 16.99
N HIS A 165 -0.40 25.51 17.61
CA HIS A 165 -0.79 25.28 19.01
C HIS A 165 -1.49 23.93 19.26
N LEU A 166 -2.00 23.28 18.22
CA LEU A 166 -2.61 21.94 18.29
C LEU A 166 -1.68 20.83 17.79
N ALA A 167 -0.48 21.19 17.34
CA ALA A 167 0.54 20.26 16.88
C ALA A 167 1.82 20.36 17.72
N TYR A 168 2.87 20.98 17.19
CA TYR A 168 4.18 21.11 17.84
C TYR A 168 4.58 22.59 17.96
N PRO A 169 4.05 23.33 18.95
CA PRO A 169 4.24 24.78 19.04
C PRO A 169 5.72 25.18 19.17
N ASN A 170 6.55 24.34 19.78
CA ASN A 170 7.97 24.64 19.99
C ASN A 170 8.85 24.28 18.78
N HIS A 171 8.47 23.26 18.00
CA HIS A 171 9.27 22.80 16.85
C HIS A 171 8.85 23.45 15.53
N PHE A 172 7.57 23.76 15.38
CA PHE A 172 6.98 24.38 14.19
C PHE A 172 6.08 25.56 14.58
N PRO A 173 6.63 26.64 15.19
CA PRO A 173 5.83 27.76 15.71
C PRO A 173 5.17 28.59 14.61
N SER A 174 5.82 28.71 13.45
CA SER A 174 5.45 29.70 12.42
C SER A 174 4.80 29.10 11.18
N GLN A 175 4.53 27.79 11.17
CA GLN A 175 3.91 27.13 10.02
C GLN A 175 2.83 26.14 10.46
N PRO A 176 1.69 26.07 9.75
CA PRO A 176 0.74 24.99 9.94
C PRO A 176 1.32 23.66 9.43
N LEU A 177 0.67 22.56 9.77
CA LEU A 177 1.06 21.23 9.32
C LEU A 177 -0.09 20.59 8.56
N LEU A 178 0.24 19.85 7.51
CA LEU A 178 -0.70 19.09 6.71
C LEU A 178 -0.77 17.66 7.24
N TYR A 179 -1.95 17.21 7.65
CA TYR A 179 -2.19 15.85 8.12
C TYR A 179 -3.22 15.16 7.24
N GLU A 180 -2.96 13.91 6.90
CA GLU A 180 -3.95 13.00 6.32
C GLU A 180 -4.17 11.88 7.31
N ILE A 181 -5.44 11.68 7.72
CA ILE A 181 -5.83 10.75 8.77
C ILE A 181 -6.84 9.77 8.19
N ASP A 182 -6.57 8.48 8.40
CA ASP A 182 -7.36 7.35 7.96
C ASP A 182 -7.92 6.61 9.17
N VAL A 183 -9.24 6.43 9.21
CA VAL A 183 -9.88 5.60 10.22
C VAL A 183 -9.92 4.15 9.75
N VAL A 184 -9.22 3.28 10.44
CA VAL A 184 -9.15 1.84 10.13
C VAL A 184 -10.30 1.10 10.80
N LYS A 185 -10.50 1.33 12.10
CA LYS A 185 -11.50 0.62 12.91
C LYS A 185 -12.02 1.53 14.02
N VAL A 186 -13.31 1.39 14.30
CA VAL A 186 -13.99 2.08 15.41
C VAL A 186 -14.54 1.02 16.36
N ILE A 187 -14.28 1.18 17.66
CA ILE A 187 -14.88 0.40 18.74
C ILE A 187 -15.68 1.39 19.58
N LYS A 188 -17.01 1.26 19.53
CA LYS A 188 -17.92 2.15 20.24
C LYS A 188 -17.76 2.00 21.75
N LYS A 189 -17.85 3.10 22.50
CA LYS A 189 -17.77 3.10 23.98
C LYS A 189 -18.80 2.18 24.66
N ASN A 190 -19.97 2.02 24.04
CA ASN A 190 -21.05 1.15 24.51
C ASN A 190 -20.95 -0.29 23.98
N TYR A 191 -19.89 -0.61 23.23
CA TYR A 191 -19.72 -1.93 22.63
C TYR A 191 -19.26 -2.94 23.69
N GLN A 192 -20.21 -3.66 24.28
CA GLN A 192 -19.96 -4.90 25.02
C GLN A 192 -19.67 -6.04 24.03
N GLY A 193 -18.51 -5.94 23.38
CA GLY A 193 -18.09 -6.93 22.39
C GLY A 193 -17.63 -8.21 23.06
N LYS A 194 -18.51 -9.20 23.16
CA LYS A 194 -18.09 -10.55 23.55
C LYS A 194 -17.05 -11.08 22.57
N THR A 195 -15.93 -11.58 23.09
CA THR A 195 -14.88 -12.21 22.28
C THR A 195 -15.45 -13.42 21.51
N PHE A 196 -14.76 -13.91 20.48
CA PHE A 196 -15.21 -15.11 19.76
C PHE A 196 -15.45 -16.28 20.71
N ILE A 197 -14.59 -16.42 21.72
CA ILE A 197 -14.70 -17.43 22.78
C ILE A 197 -15.95 -17.19 23.61
N GLU A 198 -16.16 -15.97 24.11
CA GLU A 198 -17.35 -15.64 24.92
C GLU A 198 -18.67 -15.79 24.13
N LYS A 199 -18.64 -15.58 22.80
CA LYS A 199 -19.80 -15.85 21.93
C LYS A 199 -20.07 -17.34 21.79
N VAL A 200 -19.02 -18.16 21.70
CA VAL A 200 -19.13 -19.62 21.63
C VAL A 200 -19.63 -20.17 22.97
N GLU A 201 -19.05 -19.72 24.09
CA GLU A 201 -19.48 -20.10 25.44
C GLU A 201 -20.95 -19.74 25.68
N GLN A 202 -21.37 -18.53 25.32
CA GLN A 202 -22.78 -18.14 25.45
C GLN A 202 -23.71 -19.02 24.61
N LYS A 203 -23.31 -19.40 23.39
CA LYS A 203 -24.10 -20.33 22.56
C LYS A 203 -24.17 -21.72 23.18
N ILE A 204 -23.07 -22.22 23.75
CA ILE A 204 -23.02 -23.51 24.43
C ILE A 204 -23.97 -23.48 25.64
N ASP A 205 -23.94 -22.42 26.44
CA ASP A 205 -24.78 -22.29 27.63
C ASP A 205 -26.27 -22.18 27.27
N GLN A 206 -26.61 -21.48 26.19
CA GLN A 206 -27.97 -21.46 25.65
C GLN A 206 -28.45 -22.85 25.20
N ILE A 207 -27.58 -23.63 24.54
CA ILE A 207 -27.92 -24.99 24.12
C ILE A 207 -28.15 -25.89 25.35
N LYS A 208 -27.28 -25.80 26.36
CA LYS A 208 -27.43 -26.54 27.62
C LYS A 208 -28.74 -26.20 28.33
N SER A 209 -29.10 -24.92 28.42
CA SER A 209 -30.35 -24.50 29.06
C SER A 209 -31.58 -25.01 28.32
N VAL A 210 -31.53 -25.02 26.98
CA VAL A 210 -32.63 -25.57 26.16
C VAL A 210 -32.76 -27.06 26.41
N ILE A 211 -31.67 -27.83 26.34
CA ILE A 211 -31.69 -29.27 26.59
C ILE A 211 -32.22 -29.58 27.99
N SER A 212 -31.76 -28.86 29.02
CA SER A 212 -32.21 -29.04 30.41
C SER A 212 -33.68 -28.64 30.64
N SER A 213 -34.33 -27.94 29.71
CA SER A 213 -35.76 -27.61 29.82
C SER A 213 -36.69 -28.71 29.27
N TYR A 214 -36.13 -29.65 28.50
CA TYR A 214 -36.86 -30.79 27.92
C TYR A 214 -36.76 -32.06 28.76
N PHE A 215 -35.86 -32.10 29.75
CA PHE A 215 -35.68 -33.19 30.71
C PHE A 215 -36.07 -32.71 32.10
#